data_AF-A0AAU8DM02-F1
#
_entry.id   AF-A0AAU8DM02-F1
#
_cell.length_a   1.000
_cell.length_b   1.000
_cell.length_c   1.000
_cell.angle_alpha   90.00
_cell.angle_beta   90.00
_cell.angle_gamma   90.00
#
_symmetry.space_group_name_H-M   'P 1'
#
loop_
_entity.id
_entity.type
_entity.pdbx_description
1 polymer ?
#
loop_
_entity_poly.entity_id
_entity_poly.type
_entity_poly.pdbx_seq_one_letter_code
_entity_poly.pdbx_strand_id
1 'polypeptide(L)'
;MTDLQGPTFPTPHTFDDERGDRIDLTGDGVLDAGRRVIEGHWHVVQHDATGDWVNVPARAVQVDSAGPAVELGPFSLSTDDARLLAESLRLLADLADAGMGR
;
A
#
# COMPACT_ATOMS: atom_id res chain seq x y z
N MET A 1 -15.06 14.59 -38.35
CA MET A 1 -15.05 13.21 -37.84
C MET A 1 -14.22 13.26 -36.58
N THR A 2 -14.88 13.37 -35.42
CA THR A 2 -14.22 13.61 -34.14
C THR A 2 -13.96 12.25 -33.51
N ASP A 3 -12.70 11.84 -33.42
CA ASP A 3 -12.32 10.62 -32.70
C ASP A 3 -12.58 10.84 -31.21
N LEU A 4 -13.56 10.09 -30.69
CA LEU A 4 -13.82 9.92 -29.28
C LEU A 4 -12.70 9.03 -28.70
N GLN A 5 -11.61 9.64 -28.24
CA GLN A 5 -10.73 8.99 -27.29
C GLN A 5 -11.49 8.89 -25.96
N GLY A 6 -12.09 7.72 -25.72
CA GLY A 6 -12.57 7.35 -24.39
C GLY A 6 -11.42 7.35 -23.38
N PRO A 7 -11.72 7.37 -22.06
CA PRO A 7 -10.68 7.35 -21.04
C PRO A 7 -9.81 6.10 -21.23
N THR A 8 -8.52 6.32 -21.51
CA THR A 8 -7.50 5.29 -21.52
C THR A 8 -7.36 4.77 -20.10
N PHE A 9 -7.90 3.58 -19.82
CA PHE A 9 -7.59 2.88 -18.59
C PHE A 9 -6.10 2.47 -18.62
N PRO A 10 -5.29 2.86 -17.62
CA PRO A 10 -3.90 2.43 -17.56
C PRO A 10 -3.84 0.90 -17.41
N THR A 11 -2.92 0.28 -18.15
CA THR A 11 -2.57 -1.13 -18.02
C THR A 11 -2.10 -1.43 -16.59
N PRO A 12 -2.36 -2.63 -16.05
CA PRO A 12 -2.22 -2.93 -14.61
C PRO A 12 -0.78 -2.99 -14.06
N HIS A 13 0.22 -2.47 -14.77
CA HIS A 13 1.63 -2.67 -14.43
C HIS A 13 2.47 -1.40 -14.28
N THR A 14 1.90 -0.23 -14.51
CA THR A 14 2.58 1.05 -14.24
C THR A 14 1.51 2.07 -13.91
N PHE A 15 1.20 2.21 -12.63
CA PHE A 15 0.48 3.39 -12.16
C PHE A 15 1.51 4.48 -11.90
N ASP A 16 1.35 5.56 -12.66
CA ASP A 16 2.06 6.82 -12.53
C ASP A 16 1.60 7.47 -11.22
N ASP A 17 2.48 7.50 -10.21
CA ASP A 17 2.33 8.41 -9.09
C ASP A 17 3.13 9.68 -9.44
N GLU A 18 2.61 10.85 -9.10
CA GLU A 18 3.23 12.13 -9.41
C GLU A 18 4.54 12.39 -8.62
N ARG A 19 5.17 11.36 -8.04
CA ARG A 19 6.53 11.38 -7.47
C ARG A 19 7.58 10.75 -8.38
N GLY A 20 7.21 10.09 -9.48
CA GLY A 20 8.19 9.55 -10.43
C GLY A 20 8.97 8.35 -9.91
N ASP A 21 8.52 7.73 -8.81
CA ASP A 21 9.11 6.48 -8.33
C ASP A 21 8.50 5.33 -9.12
N ARG A 22 9.14 5.00 -10.24
CA ARG A 22 8.88 3.78 -10.99
C ARG A 22 9.22 2.58 -10.11
N ILE A 23 8.21 2.01 -9.45
CA ILE A 23 8.37 0.81 -8.63
C ILE A 23 8.35 -0.40 -9.55
N ASP A 24 9.49 -1.06 -9.65
CA ASP A 24 9.63 -2.31 -10.39
C ASP A 24 8.79 -3.41 -9.72
N LEU A 25 7.76 -3.86 -10.44
CA LEU A 25 6.87 -4.95 -10.02
C LEU A 25 7.45 -6.33 -10.40
N THR A 26 8.66 -6.41 -10.97
CA THR A 26 9.25 -7.67 -11.47
C THR A 26 10.15 -8.40 -10.47
N GLY A 27 10.35 -7.86 -9.27
CA GLY A 27 10.94 -8.62 -8.16
C GLY A 27 12.43 -8.91 -8.28
N ASP A 28 13.19 -8.08 -9.01
CA ASP A 28 14.67 -8.10 -9.01
C ASP A 28 15.29 -7.14 -7.97
N GLY A 29 14.48 -6.30 -7.31
CA GLY A 29 14.61 -6.04 -5.89
C GLY A 29 15.84 -5.25 -5.42
N VAL A 30 16.26 -4.22 -6.15
CA VAL A 30 17.19 -3.21 -5.61
C VAL A 30 16.61 -1.81 -5.82
N LEU A 31 15.85 -1.35 -4.83
CA LEU A 31 15.36 0.03 -4.75
C LEU A 31 16.19 0.73 -3.67
N ASP A 32 17.09 1.60 -4.11
CA ASP A 32 18.11 2.31 -3.32
C ASP A 32 19.14 1.41 -2.62
N ALA A 33 20.41 1.81 -2.69
CA ALA A 33 21.52 1.10 -2.06
C ALA A 33 21.28 0.98 -0.55
N GLY A 34 20.82 -0.19 -0.12
CA GLY A 34 20.53 -0.50 1.28
C GLY A 34 19.05 -0.73 1.62
N ARG A 35 18.14 -0.79 0.65
CA ARG A 35 16.74 -1.21 0.90
C ARG A 35 16.30 -2.30 -0.06
N ARG A 36 15.72 -3.36 0.50
CA ARG A 36 15.19 -4.51 -0.24
C ARG A 36 13.73 -4.75 0.15
N VAL A 37 12.85 -4.83 -0.83
CA VAL A 37 11.47 -5.30 -0.62
C VAL A 37 11.48 -6.83 -0.57
N ILE A 38 10.89 -7.41 0.47
CA ILE A 38 10.76 -8.85 0.66
C ILE A 38 9.42 -9.33 0.06
N GLU A 39 8.33 -8.61 0.37
CA GLU A 39 6.96 -8.91 -0.08
C GLU A 39 6.13 -7.62 -0.07
N GLY A 40 5.08 -7.55 -0.90
CA GLY A 40 4.19 -6.40 -0.92
C GLY A 40 2.76 -6.72 -1.34
N HIS A 41 1.81 -6.00 -0.75
CA HIS A 41 0.39 -6.03 -1.07
C HIS A 41 -0.14 -4.62 -1.32
N TRP A 42 -1.26 -4.52 -2.04
CA TRP A 42 -1.97 -3.26 -2.26
C TRP A 42 -3.34 -3.33 -1.61
N HIS A 43 -3.70 -2.28 -0.89
CA HIS A 43 -4.98 -2.14 -0.22
C HIS A 43 -5.72 -0.92 -0.75
N VAL A 44 -6.95 -1.11 -1.19
CA VAL A 44 -7.84 -0.01 -1.57
C VAL A 44 -8.53 0.47 -0.30
N VAL A 45 -8.30 1.71 0.09
CA VAL A 45 -8.91 2.33 1.28
C VAL A 45 -9.61 3.61 0.90
N GLN A 46 -10.68 3.95 1.61
CA GLN A 46 -11.35 5.21 1.44
C GLN A 46 -10.65 6.27 2.31
N HIS A 47 -10.27 7.42 1.72
CA HIS A 47 -9.53 8.46 2.44
C HIS A 47 -10.35 9.08 3.59
N ASP A 48 -11.66 9.22 3.41
CA ASP A 48 -12.63 9.59 4.44
C ASP A 48 -14.02 8.99 4.13
N ALA A 49 -15.00 9.14 5.02
CA ALA A 49 -16.33 8.53 4.90
C ALA A 49 -17.14 8.99 3.66
N THR A 50 -16.72 10.05 2.99
CA THR A 50 -17.37 10.64 1.80
C THR A 50 -16.46 10.71 0.58
N GLY A 51 -15.20 10.29 0.74
CA GLY A 51 -14.11 10.70 -0.12
C GLY A 51 -13.66 9.64 -1.10
N ASP A 52 -12.56 9.97 -1.78
CA ASP A 52 -11.96 9.17 -2.83
C ASP A 52 -11.31 7.89 -2.29
N TRP A 53 -11.30 6.88 -3.16
CA TRP A 53 -10.58 5.64 -2.92
C TRP A 53 -9.13 5.79 -3.34
N VAL A 54 -8.22 5.41 -2.46
CA VAL A 54 -6.79 5.46 -2.68
C VAL A 54 -6.17 4.08 -2.50
N ASN A 55 -5.10 3.82 -3.25
CA ASN A 55 -4.30 2.60 -3.10
C ASN A 55 -3.17 2.85 -2.09
N VAL A 56 -3.15 2.05 -1.03
CA VAL A 56 -2.10 2.07 -0.01
C VAL A 56 -1.25 0.80 -0.17
N PRO A 57 0.05 0.93 -0.49
CA PRO A 57 0.95 -0.22 -0.49
C PRO A 57 1.26 -0.64 0.95
N ALA A 58 1.27 -1.94 1.22
CA ALA A 58 1.81 -2.53 2.43
C ALA A 58 3.01 -3.41 2.05
N ARG A 59 4.19 -3.16 2.60
CA ARG A 59 5.44 -3.85 2.19
C ARG A 59 6.23 -4.32 3.38
N ALA A 60 6.74 -5.54 3.31
CA ALA A 60 7.82 -5.99 4.17
C ALA A 60 9.15 -5.61 3.51
N VAL A 61 10.01 -4.89 4.22
CA VAL A 61 11.30 -4.43 3.71
C VAL A 61 12.43 -4.78 4.66
N GLN A 62 13.62 -4.99 4.11
CA GLN A 62 14.88 -5.04 4.84
C GLN A 62 15.67 -3.78 4.47
N VAL A 63 16.02 -2.98 5.48
CA VAL A 63 16.89 -1.80 5.31
C VAL A 63 18.22 -2.09 6.00
N ASP A 64 19.33 -1.98 5.29
CA ASP A 64 20.65 -2.38 5.77
C ASP A 64 21.08 -1.62 7.04
N SER A 65 20.69 -0.35 7.17
CA SER A 65 21.02 0.51 8.31
C SER A 65 20.03 0.43 9.48
N ALA A 66 18.80 -0.06 9.24
CA ALA A 66 17.70 0.02 10.20
C ALA A 66 17.08 -1.35 10.56
N GLY A 67 17.43 -2.41 9.83
CA GLY A 67 16.86 -3.74 10.02
C GLY A 67 15.54 -3.95 9.25
N PRO A 68 14.78 -4.99 9.62
CA PRO A 68 13.48 -5.28 9.00
C PRO A 68 12.42 -4.28 9.45
N ALA A 69 11.59 -3.85 8.51
CA ALA A 69 10.47 -2.94 8.75
C ALA A 69 9.25 -3.32 7.91
N VAL A 70 8.09 -2.80 8.31
CA VAL A 70 6.86 -2.85 7.52
C VAL A 70 6.51 -1.42 7.12
N GLU A 71 6.36 -1.19 5.83
CA GLU A 71 5.88 0.07 5.29
C GLU A 71 4.39 -0.03 4.99
N LEU A 72 3.62 1.00 5.38
CA LEU A 72 2.21 1.15 5.05
C LEU A 72 2.01 2.55 4.46
N GLY A 73 1.93 2.63 3.14
CA GLY A 73 1.96 3.89 2.41
C GLY A 73 3.22 4.70 2.77
N PRO A 74 3.08 5.94 3.27
CA PRO A 74 4.22 6.77 3.65
C PRO A 74 4.80 6.44 5.03
N PHE A 75 4.18 5.53 5.79
CA PHE A 75 4.59 5.20 7.15
C PHE A 75 5.50 3.98 7.19
N SER A 76 6.45 3.97 8.12
CA SER A 76 7.32 2.82 8.39
C SER A 76 7.20 2.43 9.86
N LEU A 77 7.09 1.13 10.10
CA LEU A 77 6.85 0.53 11.40
C LEU A 77 7.90 -0.55 11.68
N SER A 78 8.27 -0.71 12.94
CA SER A 78 8.98 -1.91 13.39
C SER A 78 8.09 -3.14 13.18
N THR A 79 8.69 -4.33 13.11
CA THR A 79 7.89 -5.56 12.96
C THR A 79 6.95 -5.82 14.14
N ASP A 80 7.28 -5.33 15.34
CA ASP A 80 6.43 -5.51 16.52
C ASP A 80 5.27 -4.52 16.52
N ASP A 81 5.51 -3.25 16.18
CA ASP A 81 4.44 -2.26 16.04
C ASP A 81 3.46 -2.62 14.92
N ALA A 82 3.97 -3.19 13.82
CA ALA A 82 3.13 -3.68 12.73
C ALA A 82 2.19 -4.82 13.19
N ARG A 83 2.68 -5.75 14.03
CA ARG A 83 1.84 -6.82 14.62
C ARG A 83 0.78 -6.24 15.56
N LEU A 84 1.17 -5.30 16.42
CA LEU A 84 0.24 -4.62 17.34
C LEU A 84 -0.84 -3.83 16.58
N LEU A 85 -0.46 -3.15 15.50
CA LEU A 85 -1.39 -2.45 14.62
C LEU A 85 -2.35 -3.44 13.95
N ALA A 86 -1.85 -4.54 13.40
CA ALA A 86 -2.69 -5.56 12.76
C ALA A 86 -3.72 -6.15 13.74
N GLU A 87 -3.32 -6.42 14.98
CA GLU A 87 -4.25 -6.87 16.03
C GLU A 87 -5.31 -5.81 16.36
N SER A 88 -4.88 -4.55 16.49
CA SER A 88 -5.80 -3.43 16.74
C SER A 88 -6.81 -3.26 15.61
N LEU A 89 -6.37 -3.33 14.35
CA LEU A 89 -7.23 -3.24 13.17
C LEU A 89 -8.22 -4.40 13.11
N ARG A 90 -7.78 -5.62 13.42
CA ARG A 90 -8.65 -6.80 13.49
C ARG A 90 -9.76 -6.60 14.53
N LEU A 91 -9.41 -6.16 15.74
CA LEU A 91 -10.39 -5.91 16.81
C LEU A 91 -11.39 -4.81 16.42
N LEU A 92 -10.94 -3.73 15.78
CA LEU A 92 -11.81 -2.66 15.31
C LEU A 92 -12.77 -3.13 14.22
N ALA A 93 -12.30 -3.98 13.29
CA ALA A 93 -13.14 -4.58 12.27
C ALA A 93 -14.20 -5.50 12.89
N ASP A 94 -13.81 -6.39 13.80
CA ASP A 94 -14.74 -7.28 14.53
C ASP A 94 -15.86 -6.47 15.24
N LEU A 95 -15.50 -5.33 15.86
CA LEU A 95 -16.45 -4.44 16.53
C LEU A 95 -17.36 -3.68 15.54
N ALA A 96 -16.82 -3.22 14.41
CA ALA A 96 -17.60 -2.55 13.38
C ALA A 96 -18.66 -3.50 12.79
N ASP A 97 -18.28 -4.74 12.50
CA ASP A 97 -19.19 -5.78 12.00
C ASP A 97 -20.29 -6.09 13.01
N ALA A 98 -19.96 -6.20 14.31
CA ALA A 98 -20.94 -6.40 15.36
C ALA A 98 -21.90 -5.19 15.49
N GLY A 99 -21.41 -3.97 15.30
CA GLY A 99 -22.21 -2.74 15.32
C GLY A 99 -23.17 -2.59 14.13
N MET A 100 -22.88 -3.26 13.02
CA MET A 100 -23.75 -3.34 11.84
C MET A 100 -24.89 -4.36 11.99
N GLY A 101 -25.03 -5.00 13.15
CA GLY A 101 -26.20 -5.79 13.54
C GLY A 101 -27.46 -4.94 13.74
N ARG A 102 -28.09 -4.53 12.62
CA ARG A 102 -29.53 -4.28 12.48
C ARG A 102 -30.03 -4.87 11.18
#